data_AF-A0A1M7H0A9-F1
#
_entry.id   AF-A0A1M7H0A9-F1
#
_cell.length_a   1.000
_cell.length_b   1.000
_cell.length_c   1.000
_cell.angle_alpha   90.00
_cell.angle_beta   90.00
_cell.angle_gamma   90.00
#
_symmetry.space_group_name_H-M   'P 1'
#
loop_
_entity.id
_entity.type
_entity.pdbx_description
1 polymer ?
#
loop_
_entity_poly.entity_id
_entity_poly.type
_entity_poly.pdbx_seq_one_letter_code
_entity_poly.pdbx_strand_id
1 'polypeptide(L)'
;MKDIQLKYKDKNQVSDITYNAEGQKAGELHFDGDVGYIVYPVLEKLPYIKHGFSTRLGGVSKEHLTSMNLSFSRGDEEENVRENYRRICRAIHIDPSDLVFSDQVHDTKIHVVTEKDRGKGYRYPRELEGIDGLITECPNIPLVTYYADCVPLYFVDTKNKAIGLSHSGWKGTVNKMAVHTVRAMNEEFGTNPEDVIAVIGPSICRDCYEISEDVAMEFVKAYPKEIADTLLEKKTGGKYQLDLWLANQANCVEAGIPSENITNSNICTCCNHEVFFSHRASKGMRGNLAAFLSIE
;
A
#
# COMPACT_ATOMS: atom_id res chain seq x y z
N MET A 1 16.06 -9.83 19.71
CA MET A 1 15.75 -9.35 18.35
C MET A 1 16.90 -8.48 17.90
N LYS A 2 17.37 -8.57 16.64
CA LYS A 2 18.32 -7.58 16.11
C LYS A 2 17.67 -6.19 16.22
N ASP A 3 18.44 -5.14 16.47
CA ASP A 3 17.97 -3.76 16.38
C ASP A 3 17.65 -3.42 14.91
N ILE A 4 16.48 -3.85 14.44
CA ILE A 4 16.01 -3.60 13.07
C ILE A 4 15.60 -2.14 13.00
N GLN A 5 16.39 -1.34 12.27
CA GLN A 5 16.08 0.06 11.99
C GLN A 5 15.67 0.24 10.53
N LEU A 6 14.48 0.82 10.33
CA LEU A 6 14.04 1.24 9.00
C LEU A 6 14.77 2.50 8.55
N LYS A 7 15.16 2.51 7.28
CA LYS A 7 15.59 3.71 6.57
C LYS A 7 14.36 4.47 6.09
N TYR A 8 14.17 5.66 6.63
CA TYR A 8 13.17 6.63 6.16
C TYR A 8 13.81 7.56 5.14
N LYS A 9 13.04 7.95 4.12
CA LYS A 9 13.44 8.93 3.12
C LYS A 9 12.81 10.28 3.47
N ASP A 10 13.56 11.20 4.05
CA ASP A 10 13.07 12.57 4.26
C ASP A 10 13.16 13.36 2.94
N LYS A 11 12.13 14.15 2.64
CA LYS A 11 12.07 15.03 1.46
C LYS A 11 12.16 16.51 1.85
N ASN A 12 12.82 16.82 2.95
CA ASN A 12 12.88 18.21 3.40
C ASN A 12 13.62 19.19 2.49
N GLN A 13 14.42 18.79 1.48
CA GLN A 13 14.91 19.74 0.46
C GLN A 13 15.10 19.11 -0.92
N VAL A 14 14.79 19.90 -1.95
CA VAL A 14 14.97 19.63 -3.39
C VAL A 14 16.48 19.56 -3.72
N SER A 15 17.16 18.49 -3.31
CA SER A 15 18.36 17.92 -3.96
C SER A 15 19.05 16.87 -3.09
N ASP A 16 18.82 16.82 -1.77
CA ASP A 16 19.55 15.92 -0.87
C ASP A 16 18.61 15.29 0.18
N ILE A 17 18.37 13.99 0.05
CA ILE A 17 17.61 13.20 1.04
C ILE A 17 18.52 12.90 2.22
N THR A 18 18.23 13.48 3.39
CA THR A 18 18.85 13.09 4.66
C THR A 18 18.11 11.88 5.24
N TYR A 19 18.87 10.89 5.70
CA TYR A 19 18.32 9.77 6.46
C TYR A 19 18.17 10.20 7.92
N ASN A 20 17.00 9.95 8.51
CA ASN A 20 16.70 10.20 9.93
C ASN A 20 16.75 11.68 10.37
N ALA A 21 15.98 12.57 9.73
CA ALA A 21 15.61 13.80 10.43
C ALA A 21 14.65 13.45 11.59
N GLU A 22 14.78 14.16 12.71
CA GLU A 22 13.99 14.01 13.96
C GLU A 22 12.50 14.41 13.80
N GLY A 23 11.88 14.05 12.67
CA GLY A 23 10.46 14.28 12.38
C GLY A 23 9.58 13.11 12.81
N GLN A 24 8.28 13.39 12.98
CA GLN A 24 7.23 12.40 13.25
C GLN A 24 7.31 11.24 12.25
N LYS A 25 7.49 10.02 12.77
CA LYS A 25 7.47 8.79 11.96
C LYS A 25 6.05 8.59 11.43
N ALA A 26 5.86 8.80 10.14
CA ALA A 26 4.55 8.67 9.48
C ALA A 26 4.10 7.21 9.31
N GLY A 27 5.05 6.27 9.30
CA GLY A 27 4.81 4.84 9.49
C GLY A 27 5.82 4.28 10.47
N GLU A 28 5.42 3.35 11.32
CA GLU A 28 6.25 2.80 12.40
C GLU A 28 6.30 1.28 12.33
N LEU A 29 7.49 0.71 12.51
CA LEU A 29 7.68 -0.73 12.61
C LEU A 29 7.37 -1.20 14.02
N HIS A 30 6.30 -1.99 14.15
CA HIS A 30 5.89 -2.65 15.38
C HIS A 30 6.14 -4.16 15.29
N PHE A 31 6.11 -4.84 16.44
CA PHE A 31 6.33 -6.27 16.56
C PHE A 31 5.32 -6.94 17.49
N ASP A 32 4.77 -8.08 17.07
CA ASP A 32 4.14 -9.09 17.94
C ASP A 32 5.01 -10.35 17.92
N GLY A 33 5.83 -10.53 18.96
CA GLY A 33 6.88 -11.56 18.95
C GLY A 33 7.90 -11.29 17.85
N ASP A 34 7.99 -12.17 16.86
CA ASP A 34 8.87 -12.05 15.69
C ASP A 34 8.18 -11.47 14.45
N VAL A 35 6.86 -11.25 14.50
CA VAL A 35 6.06 -10.71 13.40
C VAL A 35 6.22 -9.19 13.36
N GLY A 36 6.93 -8.69 12.34
CA GLY A 36 7.06 -7.25 12.09
C GLY A 36 5.95 -6.73 11.17
N TYR A 37 5.39 -5.57 11.49
CA TYR A 37 4.37 -4.90 10.68
C TYR A 37 4.46 -3.38 10.82
N ILE A 38 4.00 -2.65 9.81
CA ILE A 38 3.95 -1.19 9.83
C ILE A 38 2.57 -0.71 10.24
N VAL A 39 2.52 0.21 11.19
CA VAL A 39 1.33 0.98 11.55
C VAL A 39 1.53 2.46 11.21
N TYR A 40 0.44 3.21 11.14
CA TYR A 40 0.47 4.64 10.87
C TYR A 40 -0.17 5.39 12.05
N PRO A 41 0.56 6.27 12.76
CA PRO A 41 0.04 6.97 13.92
C PRO A 41 -1.22 7.81 13.63
N VAL A 42 -1.43 8.24 12.38
CA VAL A 42 -2.65 8.95 11.98
C VAL A 42 -3.89 8.05 12.03
N LEU A 43 -3.76 6.76 11.73
CA LEU A 43 -4.86 5.78 11.78
C LEU A 43 -5.04 5.19 13.18
N GLU A 44 -3.97 5.04 13.97
CA GLU A 44 -4.08 4.57 15.37
C GLU A 44 -4.89 5.52 16.28
N LYS A 45 -4.99 6.81 15.89
CA LYS A 45 -5.87 7.78 16.56
C LYS A 45 -7.36 7.49 16.35
N LEU A 46 -7.71 6.62 15.42
CA LEU A 46 -9.08 6.19 15.15
C LEU A 46 -9.30 4.81 15.78
N PRO A 47 -9.84 4.73 17.02
CA PRO A 47 -9.89 3.47 17.77
C PRO A 47 -10.80 2.41 17.13
N TYR A 48 -11.64 2.79 16.17
CA TYR A 48 -12.50 1.88 15.41
C TYR A 48 -11.84 1.36 14.13
N ILE A 49 -10.56 1.66 13.89
CA ILE A 49 -9.82 1.22 12.73
C ILE A 49 -8.74 0.23 13.16
N LYS A 50 -8.73 -0.94 12.50
CA LYS A 50 -7.58 -1.86 12.50
C LYS A 50 -6.89 -1.78 11.16
N HIS A 51 -5.56 -1.67 11.17
CA HIS A 51 -4.76 -1.63 9.95
C HIS A 51 -3.39 -2.25 10.17
N GLY A 52 -2.71 -2.49 9.05
CA GLY A 52 -1.30 -2.83 9.07
C GLY A 52 -0.77 -3.03 7.66
N PHE A 53 0.52 -2.81 7.49
CA PHE A 53 1.24 -3.27 6.30
C PHE A 53 2.26 -4.32 6.71
N SER A 54 2.17 -5.51 6.12
CA SER A 54 3.05 -6.61 6.50
C SER A 54 4.51 -6.31 6.16
N THR A 55 5.42 -6.90 6.92
CA THR A 55 6.82 -7.04 6.52
C THR A 55 7.06 -8.45 6.00
N ARG A 56 8.31 -8.79 5.64
CA ARG A 56 8.70 -10.17 5.34
C ARG A 56 9.13 -10.96 6.59
N LEU A 57 9.08 -10.36 7.78
CA LEU A 57 9.60 -10.90 9.03
C LEU A 57 8.54 -11.72 9.79
N GLY A 58 8.96 -12.76 10.50
CA GLY A 58 8.12 -13.53 11.42
C GLY A 58 7.20 -14.58 10.78
N GLY A 59 7.41 -14.93 9.51
CA GLY A 59 6.66 -15.99 8.83
C GLY A 59 7.39 -17.35 8.83
N VAL A 60 6.88 -18.29 8.05
CA VAL A 60 7.38 -19.69 7.98
C VAL A 60 7.85 -20.12 6.57
N SER A 61 7.64 -19.29 5.56
CA SER A 61 8.05 -19.55 4.18
C SER A 61 9.58 -19.59 4.06
N LYS A 62 10.08 -20.26 3.01
CA LYS A 62 11.51 -20.56 2.82
C LYS A 62 12.08 -19.91 1.55
N GLU A 63 13.40 -20.03 1.38
CA GLU A 63 14.14 -19.57 0.21
C GLU A 63 13.88 -18.09 -0.12
N HIS A 64 13.62 -17.76 -1.39
CA HIS A 64 13.31 -16.42 -1.86
C HIS A 64 11.96 -15.88 -1.34
N LEU A 65 11.14 -16.74 -0.72
CA LEU A 65 9.88 -16.39 -0.06
C LEU A 65 10.05 -16.20 1.45
N THR A 66 11.28 -16.30 1.98
CA THR A 66 11.53 -16.15 3.42
C THR A 66 11.18 -14.74 3.91
N SER A 67 10.41 -14.55 4.99
CA SER A 67 9.72 -15.55 5.82
C SER A 67 8.21 -15.43 5.75
N MET A 68 7.66 -14.22 5.63
CA MET A 68 6.22 -13.96 5.63
C MET A 68 5.67 -13.69 4.22
N ASN A 69 5.63 -14.71 3.37
CA ASN A 69 4.97 -14.60 2.07
C ASN A 69 3.44 -14.71 2.24
N LEU A 70 2.70 -13.73 1.71
CA LEU A 70 1.24 -13.68 1.75
C LEU A 70 0.57 -13.98 0.40
N SER A 71 1.31 -14.55 -0.56
CA SER A 71 0.77 -14.96 -1.85
C SER A 71 0.62 -16.48 -1.98
N PHE A 72 -0.58 -16.91 -2.37
CA PHE A 72 -0.88 -18.28 -2.77
C PHE A 72 -0.39 -18.64 -4.18
N SER A 73 0.03 -17.66 -5.00
CA SER A 73 0.39 -17.85 -6.41
C SER A 73 1.88 -17.71 -6.72
N ARG A 74 2.74 -17.58 -5.70
CA ARG A 74 4.21 -17.42 -5.85
C ARG A 74 4.99 -18.73 -5.73
N GLY A 75 4.31 -19.88 -5.75
CA GLY A 75 4.93 -21.19 -5.66
C GLY A 75 5.36 -21.57 -4.23
N ASP A 76 4.69 -21.01 -3.22
CA ASP A 76 4.84 -21.44 -1.83
C ASP A 76 3.89 -22.61 -1.52
N GLU A 77 4.14 -23.30 -0.42
CA GLU A 77 3.20 -24.26 0.14
C GLU A 77 2.00 -23.52 0.74
N GLU A 78 0.78 -23.96 0.43
CA GLU A 78 -0.45 -23.30 0.90
C GLU A 78 -0.49 -23.20 2.44
N GLU A 79 -0.01 -24.24 3.13
CA GLU A 79 0.07 -24.29 4.59
C GLU A 79 0.96 -23.17 5.17
N ASN A 80 2.09 -22.87 4.53
CA ASN A 80 2.97 -21.77 4.94
C ASN A 80 2.26 -20.42 4.80
N VAL A 81 1.58 -20.20 3.67
CA VAL A 81 0.85 -18.96 3.41
C VAL A 81 -0.29 -18.79 4.41
N ARG A 82 -1.06 -19.85 4.70
CA ARG A 82 -2.14 -19.82 5.70
C ARG A 82 -1.61 -19.54 7.10
N GLU A 83 -0.49 -20.12 7.50
CA GLU A 83 0.17 -19.82 8.78
C GLU A 83 0.67 -18.38 8.83
N ASN A 84 1.27 -17.86 7.74
CA ASN A 84 1.68 -16.47 7.66
C ASN A 84 0.49 -15.52 7.85
N TYR A 85 -0.67 -15.81 7.24
CA TYR A 85 -1.91 -15.06 7.50
C TYR A 85 -2.36 -15.15 8.95
N ARG A 86 -2.35 -16.34 9.58
CA ARG A 86 -2.69 -16.47 11.01
C ARG A 86 -1.80 -15.59 11.89
N ARG A 87 -0.49 -15.58 11.61
CA ARG A 87 0.50 -14.80 12.36
C ARG A 87 0.30 -13.30 12.21
N ILE A 88 0.22 -12.79 10.97
CA ILE A 88 0.04 -11.34 10.75
C ILE A 88 -1.32 -10.87 11.26
N CYS A 89 -2.40 -11.63 11.03
CA CYS A 89 -3.74 -11.25 11.48
C CYS A 89 -3.84 -11.23 13.01
N ARG A 90 -3.18 -12.17 13.71
CA ARG A 90 -3.05 -12.11 15.17
C ARG A 90 -2.35 -10.82 15.62
N ALA A 91 -1.24 -10.48 14.98
CA ALA A 91 -0.43 -9.30 15.33
C ALA A 91 -1.19 -7.98 15.18
N ILE A 92 -2.12 -7.89 14.22
CA ILE A 92 -2.95 -6.70 13.95
C ILE A 92 -4.40 -6.85 14.43
N HIS A 93 -4.68 -7.86 15.27
CA HIS A 93 -5.99 -8.11 15.90
C HIS A 93 -7.17 -8.31 14.93
N ILE A 94 -6.92 -8.91 13.77
CA ILE A 94 -7.91 -9.24 12.74
C ILE A 94 -8.19 -10.76 12.73
N ASP A 95 -9.44 -11.19 12.49
CA ASP A 95 -9.74 -12.60 12.19
C ASP A 95 -9.43 -12.88 10.71
N PRO A 96 -8.48 -13.80 10.41
CA PRO A 96 -8.14 -14.12 9.03
C PRO A 96 -9.32 -14.71 8.23
N SER A 97 -10.33 -15.23 8.90
CA SER A 97 -11.48 -15.86 8.25
C SER A 97 -12.46 -14.88 7.61
N ASP A 98 -12.37 -13.59 7.96
CA ASP A 98 -13.22 -12.51 7.46
C ASP A 98 -12.56 -11.72 6.33
N LEU A 99 -11.29 -11.98 6.03
CA LEU A 99 -10.52 -11.24 5.03
C LEU A 99 -11.18 -11.29 3.65
N VAL A 100 -11.12 -10.16 2.93
CA VAL A 100 -11.53 -10.07 1.53
C VAL A 100 -10.35 -9.64 0.68
N PHE A 101 -9.97 -10.50 -0.26
CA PHE A 101 -8.79 -10.31 -1.09
C PHE A 101 -9.12 -9.65 -2.42
N SER A 102 -8.38 -8.61 -2.76
CA SER A 102 -8.34 -8.05 -4.12
C SER A 102 -7.73 -9.02 -5.14
N ASP A 103 -7.96 -8.74 -6.44
CA ASP A 103 -7.37 -9.47 -7.57
C ASP A 103 -6.69 -8.52 -8.54
N GLN A 104 -5.53 -8.04 -8.14
CA GLN A 104 -4.86 -6.90 -8.77
C GLN A 104 -4.28 -7.22 -10.14
N VAL A 105 -4.69 -6.45 -11.14
CA VAL A 105 -4.22 -6.53 -12.53
C VAL A 105 -3.57 -5.22 -13.00
N HIS A 106 -3.31 -4.29 -12.07
CA HIS A 106 -2.79 -2.94 -12.33
C HIS A 106 -3.78 -2.06 -13.12
N ASP A 107 -5.07 -2.25 -12.86
CA ASP A 107 -6.16 -1.41 -13.35
C ASP A 107 -6.64 -0.47 -12.21
N THR A 108 -7.78 0.18 -12.39
CA THR A 108 -8.38 1.17 -11.49
C THR A 108 -9.78 0.79 -11.03
N LYS A 109 -10.15 -0.49 -11.21
CA LYS A 109 -11.45 -1.01 -10.82
C LYS A 109 -11.56 -1.10 -9.30
N ILE A 110 -12.67 -0.58 -8.78
CA ILE A 110 -13.04 -0.59 -7.37
C ILE A 110 -14.20 -1.56 -7.17
N HIS A 111 -14.13 -2.40 -6.14
CA HIS A 111 -15.25 -3.25 -5.71
C HIS A 111 -15.78 -2.80 -4.36
N VAL A 112 -17.11 -2.69 -4.26
CA VAL A 112 -17.82 -2.47 -2.99
C VAL A 112 -17.94 -3.80 -2.27
N VAL A 113 -17.15 -3.97 -1.20
CA VAL A 113 -17.16 -5.16 -0.36
C VAL A 113 -18.36 -5.12 0.58
N THR A 114 -19.14 -6.19 0.57
CA THR A 114 -20.31 -6.37 1.44
C THR A 114 -20.18 -7.64 2.28
N GLU A 115 -21.14 -7.90 3.17
CA GLU A 115 -21.21 -9.16 3.93
C GLU A 115 -21.16 -10.43 3.08
N LYS A 116 -21.61 -10.37 1.82
CA LYS A 116 -21.55 -11.52 0.88
C LYS A 116 -20.13 -11.88 0.46
N ASP A 117 -19.19 -10.96 0.63
CA ASP A 117 -17.79 -11.13 0.23
C ASP A 117 -16.91 -11.61 1.38
N ARG A 118 -17.41 -11.59 2.63
CA ARG A 118 -16.68 -12.01 3.83
C ARG A 118 -15.97 -13.36 3.64
N GLY A 119 -14.65 -13.35 3.79
CA GLY A 119 -13.80 -14.53 3.66
C GLY A 119 -13.41 -14.92 2.23
N LYS A 120 -13.84 -14.17 1.19
CA LYS A 120 -13.45 -14.44 -0.22
C LYS A 120 -11.96 -14.21 -0.43
N GLY A 121 -11.29 -15.27 -0.87
CA GLY A 121 -9.85 -15.35 -1.08
C GLY A 121 -9.10 -16.11 0.02
N TYR A 122 -9.64 -16.18 1.26
CA TYR A 122 -9.00 -16.91 2.36
C TYR A 122 -9.78 -18.17 2.79
N ARG A 123 -11.05 -18.00 3.19
CA ARG A 123 -11.95 -19.08 3.59
C ARG A 123 -12.64 -19.68 2.36
N TYR A 124 -13.07 -18.82 1.44
CA TYR A 124 -13.71 -19.18 0.19
C TYR A 124 -12.80 -18.84 -0.99
N PRO A 125 -13.00 -19.45 -2.17
CA PRO A 125 -12.31 -19.03 -3.38
C PRO A 125 -12.41 -17.53 -3.63
N ARG A 126 -11.38 -16.96 -4.26
CA ARG A 126 -11.43 -15.58 -4.72
C ARG A 126 -12.36 -15.52 -5.93
N GLU A 127 -13.49 -14.85 -5.78
CA GLU A 127 -14.47 -14.61 -6.87
C GLU A 127 -14.41 -13.18 -7.42
N LEU A 128 -13.50 -12.36 -6.89
CA LEU A 128 -13.20 -11.03 -7.39
C LEU A 128 -12.15 -11.17 -8.50
N GLU A 129 -12.42 -10.61 -9.68
CA GLU A 129 -11.51 -10.67 -10.83
C GLU A 129 -11.12 -9.25 -11.29
N GLY A 130 -9.81 -9.00 -11.40
CA GLY A 130 -9.30 -7.74 -11.92
C GLY A 130 -9.66 -6.50 -11.08
N ILE A 131 -9.71 -6.66 -9.75
CA ILE A 131 -10.03 -5.61 -8.80
C ILE A 131 -8.76 -5.15 -8.10
N ASP A 132 -8.41 -3.87 -8.28
CA ASP A 132 -7.21 -3.27 -7.68
C ASP A 132 -7.54 -2.38 -6.47
N GLY A 133 -8.82 -2.02 -6.24
CA GLY A 133 -9.27 -1.30 -5.05
C GLY A 133 -10.52 -1.90 -4.43
N LEU A 134 -10.58 -1.86 -3.10
CA LEU A 134 -11.72 -2.34 -2.31
C LEU A 134 -12.23 -1.19 -1.45
N ILE A 135 -13.54 -1.08 -1.28
CA ILE A 135 -14.17 -0.12 -0.37
C ILE A 135 -15.28 -0.79 0.43
N THR A 136 -15.51 -0.35 1.68
CA THR A 136 -16.61 -0.87 2.50
C THR A 136 -16.96 0.07 3.66
N GLU A 137 -18.20 0.01 4.13
CA GLU A 137 -18.64 0.50 5.44
C GLU A 137 -18.96 -0.66 6.42
N CYS A 138 -18.82 -1.92 5.99
CA CYS A 138 -19.16 -3.08 6.79
C CYS A 138 -18.12 -3.29 7.90
N PRO A 139 -18.53 -3.34 9.18
CA PRO A 139 -17.62 -3.62 10.27
C PRO A 139 -17.12 -5.07 10.24
N ASN A 140 -15.91 -5.27 10.74
CA ASN A 140 -15.23 -6.55 10.86
C ASN A 140 -15.06 -7.30 9.52
N ILE A 141 -15.01 -6.58 8.38
CA ILE A 141 -14.59 -7.13 7.08
C ILE A 141 -13.27 -6.46 6.67
N PRO A 142 -12.12 -7.13 6.89
CA PRO A 142 -10.82 -6.56 6.53
C PRO A 142 -10.55 -6.64 5.03
N LEU A 143 -10.21 -5.49 4.46
CA LEU A 143 -9.78 -5.35 3.07
C LEU A 143 -8.31 -5.75 2.94
N VAL A 144 -7.95 -6.52 1.91
CA VAL A 144 -6.56 -6.95 1.66
C VAL A 144 -6.11 -6.70 0.23
N THR A 145 -5.00 -5.97 0.10
CA THR A 145 -4.28 -5.72 -1.15
C THR A 145 -2.80 -6.09 -1.02
N TYR A 146 -2.15 -6.37 -2.13
CA TYR A 146 -0.84 -7.03 -2.22
C TYR A 146 0.23 -6.19 -2.89
N TYR A 147 1.47 -6.32 -2.41
CA TYR A 147 2.56 -5.45 -2.86
C TYR A 147 3.89 -6.18 -2.95
N ALA A 148 4.72 -5.69 -3.88
CA ALA A 148 6.14 -5.52 -3.69
C ALA A 148 6.55 -4.39 -4.63
N ASP A 149 6.87 -3.24 -4.05
CA ASP A 149 7.20 -1.96 -4.69
C ASP A 149 6.03 -1.08 -5.13
N CYS A 150 4.86 -1.62 -5.52
CA CYS A 150 3.70 -0.77 -5.85
C CYS A 150 3.14 -0.05 -4.61
N VAL A 151 2.38 1.03 -4.80
CA VAL A 151 1.95 1.94 -3.73
C VAL A 151 0.64 1.49 -3.09
N PRO A 152 0.62 1.18 -1.78
CA PRO A 152 -0.62 1.01 -1.02
C PRO A 152 -1.23 2.36 -0.68
N LEU A 153 -2.52 2.52 -0.98
CA LEU A 153 -3.30 3.70 -0.64
C LEU A 153 -4.42 3.30 0.33
N TYR A 154 -4.40 3.88 1.52
CA TYR A 154 -5.43 3.73 2.55
C TYR A 154 -6.28 4.98 2.56
N PHE A 155 -7.59 4.82 2.67
CA PHE A 155 -8.56 5.90 2.79
C PHE A 155 -9.51 5.59 3.94
N VAL A 156 -9.71 6.54 4.85
CA VAL A 156 -10.67 6.42 5.96
C VAL A 156 -11.55 7.66 5.97
N ASP A 157 -12.84 7.47 5.70
CA ASP A 157 -13.87 8.48 5.91
C ASP A 157 -14.23 8.52 7.40
N THR A 158 -13.91 9.64 8.04
CA THR A 158 -14.13 9.81 9.48
C THR A 158 -15.56 10.15 9.88
N LYS A 159 -16.43 10.53 8.92
CA LYS A 159 -17.83 10.87 9.16
C LYS A 159 -18.76 9.69 8.93
N ASN A 160 -18.68 9.09 7.74
CA ASN A 160 -19.56 7.98 7.38
C ASN A 160 -19.02 6.62 7.85
N LYS A 161 -17.79 6.59 8.39
CA LYS A 161 -17.10 5.37 8.83
C LYS A 161 -16.97 4.34 7.70
N ALA A 162 -16.62 4.82 6.51
CA ALA A 162 -16.26 3.99 5.38
C ALA A 162 -14.74 3.95 5.20
N ILE A 163 -14.24 2.86 4.63
CA ILE A 163 -12.82 2.67 4.33
C ILE A 163 -12.61 2.29 2.88
N GLY A 164 -11.43 2.63 2.36
CA GLY A 164 -10.95 2.21 1.06
C GLY A 164 -9.49 1.77 1.11
N LEU A 165 -9.17 0.69 0.40
CA LEU A 165 -7.82 0.18 0.28
C LEU A 165 -7.50 -0.17 -1.17
N SER A 166 -6.50 0.50 -1.75
CA SER A 166 -6.21 0.40 -3.18
C SER A 166 -4.74 0.14 -3.49
N HIS A 167 -4.51 -0.63 -4.55
CA HIS A 167 -3.22 -0.87 -5.15
C HIS A 167 -2.96 0.11 -6.29
N SER A 168 -1.89 0.90 -6.17
CA SER A 168 -1.48 1.87 -7.18
C SER A 168 -0.05 1.58 -7.64
N GLY A 169 0.10 0.63 -8.57
CA GLY A 169 1.30 0.56 -9.41
C GLY A 169 1.37 1.74 -10.37
N TRP A 170 2.43 1.85 -11.19
CA TRP A 170 2.58 3.01 -12.09
C TRP A 170 1.37 3.22 -13.03
N LYS A 171 0.74 2.12 -13.50
CA LYS A 171 -0.49 2.18 -14.32
C LYS A 171 -1.68 2.72 -13.53
N GLY A 172 -1.90 2.23 -12.32
CA GLY A 172 -2.94 2.75 -11.43
C GLY A 172 -2.70 4.22 -11.08
N THR A 173 -1.43 4.60 -10.87
CA THR A 173 -1.06 5.99 -10.55
C THR A 173 -1.30 6.93 -11.72
N VAL A 174 -0.89 6.56 -12.94
CA VAL A 174 -1.12 7.42 -14.13
C VAL A 174 -2.61 7.52 -14.45
N ASN A 175 -3.36 6.44 -14.23
CA ASN A 175 -4.82 6.40 -14.38
C ASN A 175 -5.59 6.84 -13.12
N LYS A 176 -4.95 7.56 -12.18
CA LYS A 176 -5.63 8.25 -11.07
C LYS A 176 -6.42 7.33 -10.11
N MET A 177 -5.84 6.18 -9.73
CA MET A 177 -6.45 5.22 -8.78
C MET A 177 -7.02 5.86 -7.50
N ALA A 178 -6.33 6.85 -6.92
CA ALA A 178 -6.83 7.58 -5.75
C ALA A 178 -8.16 8.29 -6.03
N VAL A 179 -8.27 9.00 -7.17
CA VAL A 179 -9.50 9.66 -7.62
C VAL A 179 -10.62 8.65 -7.83
N HIS A 180 -10.33 7.51 -8.46
CA HIS A 180 -11.31 6.44 -8.66
C HIS A 180 -11.82 5.86 -7.32
N THR A 181 -10.92 5.67 -6.35
CA THR A 181 -11.27 5.13 -5.03
C THR A 181 -12.17 6.10 -4.27
N VAL A 182 -11.77 7.36 -4.16
CA VAL A 182 -12.53 8.39 -3.42
C VAL A 182 -13.87 8.67 -4.09
N ARG A 183 -13.92 8.70 -5.43
CA ARG A 183 -15.19 8.84 -6.16
C ARG A 183 -16.13 7.68 -5.87
N ALA A 184 -15.65 6.43 -5.88
CA ALA A 184 -16.48 5.28 -5.56
C ALA A 184 -16.98 5.31 -4.11
N MET A 185 -16.15 5.76 -3.15
CA MET A 185 -16.59 5.99 -1.77
C MET A 185 -17.66 7.09 -1.68
N ASN A 186 -17.54 8.17 -2.46
CA ASN A 186 -18.55 9.22 -2.53
C ASN A 186 -19.88 8.69 -3.10
N GLU A 187 -19.82 7.96 -4.21
CA GLU A 187 -20.99 7.40 -4.89
C GLU A 187 -21.73 6.38 -4.02
N GLU A 188 -21.00 5.52 -3.29
CA GLU A 188 -21.60 4.44 -2.49
C GLU A 188 -22.00 4.88 -1.08
N PHE A 189 -21.14 5.63 -0.38
CA PHE A 189 -21.29 5.93 1.05
C PHE A 189 -21.55 7.40 1.34
N GLY A 190 -21.59 8.27 0.32
CA GLY A 190 -21.70 9.71 0.52
C GLY A 190 -20.43 10.34 1.12
N THR A 191 -19.27 9.70 0.96
CA THR A 191 -17.98 10.20 1.46
C THR A 191 -17.67 11.58 0.90
N ASN A 192 -17.41 12.53 1.81
CA ASN A 192 -16.86 13.84 1.46
C ASN A 192 -15.32 13.76 1.52
N PRO A 193 -14.58 14.07 0.44
CA PRO A 193 -13.11 14.02 0.43
C PRO A 193 -12.44 14.86 1.54
N GLU A 194 -13.09 15.95 2.00
CA GLU A 194 -12.59 16.78 3.11
C GLU A 194 -12.50 16.02 4.45
N ASP A 195 -13.32 14.99 4.62
CA ASP A 195 -13.40 14.17 5.83
C ASP A 195 -12.56 12.88 5.75
N VAL A 196 -11.85 12.68 4.63
CA VAL A 196 -11.01 11.51 4.37
C VAL A 196 -9.60 11.73 4.88
N ILE A 197 -9.12 10.78 5.69
CA ILE A 197 -7.70 10.61 6.00
C ILE A 197 -7.11 9.63 5.01
N ALA A 198 -6.00 10.01 4.36
CA ALA A 198 -5.31 9.18 3.38
C ALA A 198 -3.88 8.84 3.82
N VAL A 199 -3.47 7.60 3.59
CA VAL A 199 -2.09 7.15 3.81
C VAL A 199 -1.50 6.54 2.54
N ILE A 200 -0.30 7.01 2.19
CA ILE A 200 0.57 6.43 1.16
C ILE A 200 1.59 5.55 1.88
N GLY A 201 1.38 4.24 1.85
CA GLY A 201 2.19 3.29 2.61
C GLY A 201 3.49 2.84 1.92
N PRO A 202 4.23 1.90 2.53
CA PRO A 202 5.54 1.48 2.05
C PRO A 202 5.54 0.98 0.61
N SER A 203 6.44 1.53 -0.20
CA SER A 203 6.55 1.24 -1.64
C SER A 203 7.91 1.68 -2.18
N ILE A 204 8.18 1.56 -3.47
CA ILE A 204 9.51 1.94 -4.00
C ILE A 204 9.67 3.46 -4.10
N CYS A 205 10.79 3.98 -3.60
CA CYS A 205 11.09 5.42 -3.70
C CYS A 205 11.68 5.78 -5.07
N ARG A 206 11.66 7.07 -5.40
CA ARG A 206 12.21 7.64 -6.66
C ARG A 206 13.62 7.15 -6.98
N ASP A 207 14.53 7.22 -6.01
CA ASP A 207 15.94 6.81 -6.20
C ASP A 207 16.10 5.36 -6.68
N CYS A 208 15.18 4.48 -6.27
CA CYS A 208 15.22 3.06 -6.60
C CYS A 208 14.37 2.71 -7.83
N TYR A 209 13.53 3.64 -8.31
CA TYR A 209 12.54 3.37 -9.36
C TYR A 209 12.92 3.99 -10.70
N GLU A 210 13.90 3.36 -11.35
CA GLU A 210 14.23 3.66 -12.73
C GLU A 210 13.22 3.01 -13.68
N ILE A 211 12.69 3.81 -14.60
CA ILE A 211 11.75 3.44 -15.65
C ILE A 211 12.28 3.83 -17.03
N SER A 212 11.68 3.25 -18.07
CA SER A 212 11.93 3.61 -19.46
C SER A 212 11.18 4.88 -19.89
N GLU A 213 11.61 5.46 -21.00
CA GLU A 213 11.04 6.69 -21.56
C GLU A 213 9.55 6.56 -21.92
N ASP A 214 9.12 5.40 -22.43
CA ASP A 214 7.70 5.14 -22.74
C ASP A 214 6.81 5.31 -21.51
N VAL A 215 7.21 4.74 -20.37
CA VAL A 215 6.49 4.91 -19.10
C VAL A 215 6.53 6.36 -18.65
N ALA A 216 7.68 7.05 -18.76
CA ALA A 216 7.79 8.45 -18.37
C ALA A 216 6.86 9.36 -19.20
N MET A 217 6.71 9.09 -20.50
CA MET A 217 5.83 9.86 -21.37
C MET A 217 4.35 9.72 -21.01
N GLU A 218 3.92 8.58 -20.46
CA GLU A 218 2.54 8.45 -19.95
C GLU A 218 2.27 9.41 -18.78
N PHE A 219 3.26 9.64 -17.90
CA PHE A 219 3.14 10.64 -16.83
C PHE A 219 3.18 12.08 -17.37
N VAL A 220 4.01 12.37 -18.39
CA VAL A 220 4.02 13.68 -19.03
C VAL A 220 2.66 14.02 -19.67
N LYS A 221 1.96 13.02 -20.21
CA LYS A 221 0.62 13.21 -20.79
C LYS A 221 -0.47 13.37 -19.73
N ALA A 222 -0.36 12.65 -18.61
CA ALA A 222 -1.42 12.56 -17.61
C ALA A 222 -1.39 13.67 -16.54
N TYR A 223 -0.30 14.43 -16.44
CA TYR A 223 -0.14 15.48 -15.42
C TYR A 223 0.19 16.83 -16.07
N PRO A 224 -0.23 17.96 -15.46
CA PRO A 224 0.28 19.28 -15.81
C PRO A 224 1.81 19.29 -15.81
N LYS A 225 2.40 20.07 -16.72
CA LYS A 225 3.85 20.08 -16.95
C LYS A 225 4.63 20.34 -15.66
N GLU A 226 4.16 21.29 -14.85
CA GLU A 226 4.79 21.70 -13.61
C GLU A 226 4.83 20.54 -12.60
N ILE A 227 3.79 19.70 -12.58
CA ILE A 227 3.76 18.51 -11.73
C ILE A 227 4.65 17.43 -12.35
N ALA A 228 4.51 17.12 -13.65
CA ALA A 228 5.29 16.09 -14.33
C ALA A 228 6.81 16.31 -14.20
N ASP A 229 7.28 17.56 -14.30
CA ASP A 229 8.69 17.93 -14.14
C ASP A 229 9.22 17.63 -12.72
N THR A 230 8.34 17.61 -11.70
CA THR A 230 8.73 17.23 -10.33
C THR A 230 8.69 15.72 -10.09
N LEU A 231 7.82 15.00 -10.80
CA LEU A 231 7.66 13.54 -10.70
C LEU A 231 8.81 12.77 -11.35
N LEU A 232 9.39 13.34 -12.41
CA LEU A 232 10.35 12.68 -13.28
C LEU A 232 11.74 13.32 -13.17
N GLU A 233 12.78 12.50 -12.96
CA GLU A 233 14.16 12.91 -13.17
C GLU A 233 14.70 12.25 -14.43
N LYS A 234 15.13 13.03 -15.42
CA LYS A 234 15.78 12.46 -16.60
C LYS A 234 17.18 11.98 -16.25
N LYS A 235 17.48 10.72 -16.58
CA LYS A 235 18.80 10.11 -16.47
C LYS A 235 19.44 9.94 -17.84
N THR A 236 20.74 9.65 -17.86
CA THR A 236 21.46 9.28 -19.08
C THR A 236 20.88 8.01 -19.71
N GLY A 237 20.92 7.91 -21.05
CA GLY A 237 20.51 6.69 -21.76
C GLY A 237 19.00 6.49 -21.92
N GLY A 238 18.20 7.56 -21.89
CA GLY A 238 16.74 7.48 -22.12
C GLY A 238 15.97 6.85 -20.96
N LYS A 239 16.53 6.91 -19.75
CA LYS A 239 15.91 6.43 -18.51
C LYS A 239 15.42 7.59 -17.66
N TYR A 240 14.45 7.31 -16.80
CA TYR A 240 13.94 8.28 -15.85
C TYR A 240 13.83 7.66 -14.46
N GLN A 241 14.02 8.46 -13.42
CA GLN A 241 13.57 8.10 -12.07
C GLN A 241 12.17 8.69 -11.84
N LEU A 242 11.23 7.85 -11.43
CA LEU A 242 9.83 8.23 -11.22
C LEU A 242 9.47 8.22 -9.73
N ASP A 243 8.85 9.30 -9.29
CA ASP A 243 8.33 9.46 -7.94
C ASP A 243 6.84 9.10 -7.85
N LEU A 244 6.55 7.82 -7.59
CA LEU A 244 5.17 7.36 -7.40
C LEU A 244 4.51 7.94 -6.14
N TRP A 245 5.30 8.28 -5.13
CA TRP A 245 4.78 8.84 -3.89
C TRP A 245 4.19 10.22 -4.11
N LEU A 246 4.95 11.11 -4.76
CA LEU A 246 4.50 12.45 -5.10
C LEU A 246 3.33 12.41 -6.10
N ALA A 247 3.37 11.48 -7.06
CA ALA A 247 2.28 11.32 -8.03
C ALA A 247 0.96 10.90 -7.34
N ASN A 248 1.01 9.93 -6.42
CA ASN A 248 -0.19 9.53 -5.67
C ASN A 248 -0.64 10.60 -4.67
N GLN A 249 0.27 11.39 -4.08
CA GLN A 249 -0.10 12.54 -3.26
C GLN A 249 -0.85 13.59 -4.09
N ALA A 250 -0.34 13.92 -5.29
CA ALA A 250 -1.03 14.82 -6.21
C ALA A 250 -2.42 14.28 -6.60
N ASN A 251 -2.55 12.97 -6.85
CA ASN A 251 -3.84 12.36 -7.14
C ASN A 251 -4.82 12.37 -5.95
N CYS A 252 -4.32 12.27 -4.71
CA CYS A 252 -5.18 12.40 -3.52
C CYS A 252 -5.71 13.84 -3.39
N VAL A 253 -4.86 14.85 -3.64
CA VAL A 253 -5.28 16.25 -3.69
C VAL A 253 -6.27 16.50 -4.82
N GLU A 254 -6.03 15.93 -6.01
CA GLU A 254 -6.95 15.97 -7.15
C GLU A 254 -8.30 15.33 -6.82
N ALA A 255 -8.32 14.29 -5.97
CA ALA A 255 -9.53 13.66 -5.46
C ALA A 255 -10.31 14.53 -4.44
N GLY A 256 -9.77 15.70 -4.07
CA GLY A 256 -10.38 16.64 -3.11
C GLY A 256 -9.93 16.45 -1.67
N ILE A 257 -8.97 15.54 -1.39
CA ILE A 257 -8.48 15.32 -0.02
C ILE A 257 -7.53 16.48 0.38
N PRO A 258 -7.78 17.16 1.52
CA PRO A 258 -6.89 18.20 2.02
C PRO A 258 -5.47 17.69 2.23
N SER A 259 -4.48 18.52 1.94
CA SER A 259 -3.06 18.10 1.97
C SER A 259 -2.61 17.67 3.37
N GLU A 260 -3.15 18.31 4.40
CA GLU A 260 -2.97 18.00 5.81
C GLU A 260 -3.54 16.63 6.23
N ASN A 261 -4.49 16.08 5.46
CA ASN A 261 -5.07 14.77 5.69
C ASN A 261 -4.31 13.64 4.95
N ILE A 262 -3.29 13.98 4.15
CA ILE A 262 -2.51 13.01 3.37
C ILE A 262 -1.17 12.77 4.07
N THR A 263 -0.97 11.54 4.53
CA THR A 263 0.28 11.11 5.17
C THR A 263 1.07 10.18 4.26
N ASN A 264 2.36 10.43 4.07
CA ASN A 264 3.26 9.51 3.39
C ASN A 264 4.17 8.81 4.40
N SER A 265 4.18 7.47 4.38
CA SER A 265 5.04 6.66 5.25
C SER A 265 6.53 6.93 5.07
N ASN A 266 6.95 7.38 3.88
CA ASN A 266 8.34 7.62 3.51
C ASN A 266 9.26 6.40 3.67
N ILE A 267 8.69 5.18 3.59
CA ILE A 267 9.41 3.91 3.73
C ILE A 267 9.59 3.28 2.36
N CYS A 268 10.85 3.14 1.93
CA CYS A 268 11.18 2.47 0.67
C CYS A 268 11.31 0.95 0.84
N THR A 269 10.51 0.16 0.11
CA THR A 269 10.61 -1.32 0.10
C THR A 269 11.96 -1.82 -0.43
N CYS A 270 12.50 -1.17 -1.47
CA CYS A 270 13.79 -1.55 -2.06
C CYS A 270 14.98 -1.23 -1.14
N CYS A 271 15.00 -0.04 -0.51
CA CYS A 271 16.07 0.34 0.43
C CYS A 271 16.06 -0.52 1.71
N ASN A 272 14.88 -1.03 2.09
CA ASN A 272 14.65 -1.82 3.29
C ASN A 272 14.32 -3.29 2.93
N HIS A 273 14.95 -3.87 1.91
CA HIS A 273 14.63 -5.22 1.40
C HIS A 273 14.94 -6.37 2.39
N GLU A 274 15.64 -6.10 3.48
CA GLU A 274 15.78 -7.03 4.61
C GLU A 274 14.50 -7.12 5.44
N VAL A 275 13.68 -6.06 5.44
CA VAL A 275 12.38 -5.98 6.14
C VAL A 275 11.21 -6.16 5.17
N PHE A 276 11.34 -5.82 3.90
CA PHE A 276 10.26 -5.91 2.91
C PHE A 276 10.64 -6.78 1.72
N PHE A 277 9.66 -7.44 1.10
CA PHE A 277 9.86 -7.92 -0.26
C PHE A 277 9.88 -6.76 -1.24
N SER A 278 10.84 -6.78 -2.17
CA SER A 278 10.94 -5.82 -3.26
C SER A 278 11.19 -6.58 -4.56
N HIS A 279 10.33 -6.37 -5.55
CA HIS A 279 10.46 -6.98 -6.87
C HIS A 279 11.72 -6.46 -7.57
N ARG A 280 12.01 -5.16 -7.43
CA ARG A 280 13.21 -4.52 -7.97
C ARG A 280 14.47 -5.06 -7.31
N ALA A 281 14.54 -5.10 -5.98
CA ALA A 281 15.75 -5.56 -5.27
C ALA A 281 16.07 -7.03 -5.56
N SER A 282 15.03 -7.88 -5.65
CA SER A 282 15.22 -9.32 -5.84
C SER A 282 15.19 -9.78 -7.31
N LYS A 283 15.06 -8.86 -8.26
CA LYS A 283 14.92 -9.16 -9.70
C LYS A 283 13.77 -10.14 -9.97
N GLY A 284 12.66 -9.97 -9.24
CA GLY A 284 11.45 -10.77 -9.38
C GLY A 284 11.32 -11.99 -8.47
N MET A 285 12.40 -12.46 -7.84
CA MET A 285 12.38 -13.62 -6.95
C MET A 285 11.94 -13.21 -5.53
N ARG A 286 10.63 -13.15 -5.28
CA ARG A 286 10.07 -12.63 -4.01
C ARG A 286 8.68 -13.17 -3.68
N GLY A 287 8.31 -13.09 -2.40
CA GLY A 287 6.93 -13.24 -1.91
C GLY A 287 6.12 -11.94 -1.97
N ASN A 288 4.84 -11.96 -1.57
CA ASN A 288 4.03 -10.74 -1.50
C ASN A 288 3.92 -10.22 -0.06
N LEU A 289 4.02 -8.89 0.06
CA LEU A 289 3.53 -8.13 1.22
C LEU A 289 2.03 -7.89 1.05
N ALA A 290 1.34 -7.54 2.14
CA ALA A 290 -0.06 -7.14 2.09
C ALA A 290 -0.34 -5.91 2.97
N ALA A 291 -1.29 -5.10 2.53
CA ALA A 291 -1.94 -4.07 3.32
C ALA A 291 -3.26 -4.61 3.87
N PHE A 292 -3.61 -4.18 5.07
CA PHE A 292 -4.84 -4.54 5.78
C PHE A 292 -5.52 -3.27 6.28
N LEU A 293 -6.84 -3.18 6.11
CA LEU A 293 -7.66 -2.10 6.65
C LEU A 293 -9.04 -2.64 7.01
N SER A 294 -9.52 -2.38 8.22
CA SER A 294 -10.81 -2.86 8.72
C SER A 294 -11.43 -1.87 9.70
N ILE A 295 -12.76 -1.85 9.74
CA ILE A 295 -13.55 -1.14 10.74
C ILE A 295 -13.90 -2.14 11.86
N GLU A 296 -13.83 -1.73 13.13
CA GLU A 296 -14.34 -2.50 14.27
C GLU A 296 -15.87 -2.43 14.42
#